data_AF-A0A832DSH7-F1
#
_entry.id   AF-A0A832DSH7-F1
#
_cell.length_a   1.000
_cell.length_b   1.000
_cell.length_c   1.000
_cell.angle_alpha   90.00
_cell.angle_beta   90.00
_cell.angle_gamma   90.00
#
_symmetry.space_group_name_H-M   'P 1'
#
loop_
_entity.id
_entity.type
_entity.pdbx_description
1 polymer ?
#
loop_
_entity_poly.entity_id
_entity_poly.type
_entity_poly.pdbx_seq_one_letter_code
_entity_poly.pdbx_strand_id
1 'polypeptide(L)'
;MRDVKCLFVEYLRETVIDAEGNVVSFDLKKVKKALEAGSKAEEVALKTALKALVDLGLLGAVPGKKPRYDLRRGSPLWTVLELGCIDLVTILADGHIKHERR
;
A
#
# COMPACT_ATOMS: atom_id res chain seq x y z
N MET A 1 11.64 11.97 -12.16
CA MET A 1 10.97 10.66 -12.15
C MET A 1 9.71 10.81 -11.31
N ARG A 2 8.53 10.44 -11.81
CA ARG A 2 7.34 10.33 -10.95
C ARG A 2 7.59 9.18 -9.98
N ASP A 3 7.49 9.44 -8.68
CA ASP A 3 7.62 8.38 -7.68
C ASP A 3 6.27 7.69 -7.50
N VAL A 4 6.13 6.50 -8.10
CA VAL A 4 4.89 5.72 -8.05
C VAL A 4 4.55 5.27 -6.63
N LYS A 5 5.52 5.23 -5.70
CA LYS A 5 5.29 4.85 -4.32
C LYS A 5 4.60 5.99 -3.57
N CYS A 6 5.08 7.24 -3.71
CA CYS A 6 4.39 8.41 -3.14
C CYS A 6 2.93 8.49 -3.63
N LEU A 7 2.71 8.37 -4.95
CA LEU A 7 1.36 8.38 -5.52
C LEU A 7 0.50 7.23 -4.98
N PHE A 8 1.09 6.06 -4.75
CA PHE A 8 0.39 4.93 -4.14
C PHE A 8 -0.01 5.20 -2.68
N VAL A 9 0.86 5.82 -1.88
CA VAL A 9 0.52 6.18 -0.50
C VAL A 9 -0.58 7.25 -0.45
N GLU A 10 -0.53 8.25 -1.33
CA GLU A 10 -1.59 9.25 -1.46
C GLU A 10 -2.92 8.60 -1.86
N TYR A 11 -2.90 7.68 -2.83
CA TYR A 11 -4.08 6.91 -3.22
C TYR A 11 -4.67 6.11 -2.05
N LEU A 12 -3.82 5.45 -1.26
CA LEU A 12 -4.28 4.72 -0.07
C LEU A 12 -4.88 5.66 0.97
N ARG A 13 -4.25 6.82 1.19
CA ARG A 13 -4.72 7.82 2.15
C ARG A 13 -6.10 8.32 1.76
N GLU A 14 -6.29 8.73 0.50
CA GLU A 14 -7.59 9.19 0.00
C GLU A 14 -8.64 8.08 0.16
N THR A 15 -8.31 6.85 -0.23
CA THR A 15 -9.22 5.71 -0.10
C THR A 15 -9.59 5.42 1.36
N VAL A 16 -8.64 5.56 2.29
CA VAL A 16 -8.87 5.35 3.73
C VAL A 16 -9.72 6.46 4.34
N ILE A 17 -9.48 7.72 3.95
CA ILE A 17 -10.24 8.87 4.44
C ILE A 17 -11.68 8.84 3.91
N ASP A 18 -11.87 8.45 2.65
CA ASP A 18 -13.18 8.34 2.00
C ASP A 18 -13.98 7.09 2.45
N ALA A 19 -13.29 6.08 3.00
CA ALA A 19 -13.95 4.83 3.36
C ALA A 19 -14.89 4.97 4.57
N GLU A 20 -16.20 4.91 4.34
CA GLU A 20 -17.21 4.74 5.40
C GLU A 20 -17.14 3.37 6.09
N GLY A 21 -16.58 2.36 5.41
CA GLY A 21 -16.52 0.98 5.90
C GLY A 21 -15.34 0.67 6.83
N ASN A 22 -15.38 -0.51 7.46
CA ASN A 22 -14.28 -0.99 8.31
C ASN A 22 -13.16 -1.68 7.51
N VAL A 23 -13.32 -1.87 6.20
CA VAL A 23 -12.35 -2.54 5.34
C VAL A 23 -12.32 -1.88 3.97
N VAL A 24 -11.12 -1.57 3.51
CA VAL A 24 -10.83 -1.12 2.15
C VAL A 24 -10.17 -2.28 1.40
N SER A 25 -10.84 -2.79 0.37
CA SER A 25 -10.29 -3.82 -0.50
C SER A 25 -9.89 -3.24 -1.86
N PHE A 26 -8.71 -3.60 -2.34
CA PHE A 26 -8.26 -3.26 -3.69
C PHE A 26 -7.38 -4.37 -4.28
N ASP A 27 -7.17 -4.30 -5.58
CA ASP A 27 -6.28 -5.19 -6.31
C ASP A 27 -5.27 -4.37 -7.12
N LEU A 28 -4.18 -5.02 -7.51
CA LEU A 28 -3.09 -4.34 -8.24
C LEU A 28 -3.59 -3.69 -9.54
N LYS A 29 -4.58 -4.26 -10.24
CA LYS A 29 -5.11 -3.70 -11.48
C LYS A 29 -5.87 -2.40 -11.20
N LYS A 30 -6.66 -2.36 -10.12
CA LYS A 30 -7.37 -1.14 -9.69
C LYS A 30 -6.39 -0.02 -9.33
N VAL A 31 -5.36 -0.35 -8.53
CA VAL A 31 -4.29 0.59 -8.14
C VAL A 31 -3.54 1.10 -9.38
N LYS A 32 -3.07 0.22 -10.26
CA LYS A 32 -2.37 0.63 -11.49
C LYS A 32 -3.21 1.55 -12.36
N LYS A 33 -4.51 1.29 -12.48
CA LYS A 33 -5.42 2.12 -13.27
C LYS A 33 -5.59 3.51 -12.63
N ALA A 34 -5.70 3.58 -11.30
CA ALA A 34 -5.82 4.84 -10.58
C ALA A 34 -4.55 5.69 -10.65
N LEU A 35 -3.38 5.04 -10.61
CA LEU A 35 -2.06 5.70 -10.67
C LEU A 35 -1.56 5.96 -12.10
N GLU A 36 -2.32 5.57 -13.12
CA GLU A 36 -1.90 5.57 -14.53
C GLU A 36 -0.54 4.88 -14.76
N ALA A 37 -0.20 3.90 -13.93
CA ALA A 37 1.08 3.20 -13.92
C ALA A 37 1.17 2.23 -15.12
N GLY A 38 1.74 2.71 -16.21
CA GLY A 38 1.88 1.98 -17.48
C GLY A 38 3.16 1.15 -17.61
N SER A 39 4.22 1.51 -16.88
CA SER A 39 5.55 0.89 -17.05
C SER A 39 5.73 -0.39 -16.24
N LYS A 40 6.55 -1.30 -16.75
CA LYS A 40 6.91 -2.55 -16.06
C LYS A 40 7.68 -2.28 -14.76
N ALA A 41 8.52 -1.25 -14.73
CA ALA A 41 9.25 -0.85 -13.51
C ALA A 41 8.30 -0.37 -12.41
N GLU A 42 7.27 0.41 -12.77
CA GLU A 42 6.25 0.90 -11.82
C GLU A 42 5.43 -0.26 -11.25
N GLU A 43 5.05 -1.23 -12.09
CA GLU A 43 4.36 -2.44 -11.61
C GLU A 43 5.21 -3.24 -10.61
N VAL A 44 6.51 -3.39 -10.88
CA VAL A 44 7.43 -4.08 -9.96
C VAL A 44 7.53 -3.32 -8.65
N ALA A 45 7.70 -1.99 -8.70
CA ALA A 45 7.75 -1.16 -7.49
C ALA A 45 6.48 -1.28 -6.64
N LEU A 46 5.30 -1.24 -7.27
CA LEU A 46 4.01 -1.43 -6.59
C LEU A 46 3.88 -2.82 -5.97
N LYS A 47 4.26 -3.88 -6.70
CA LYS A 47 4.25 -5.25 -6.16
C LYS A 47 5.18 -5.38 -4.95
N THR A 48 6.37 -4.78 -5.01
CA THR A 48 7.33 -4.79 -3.91
C THR A 48 6.78 -4.06 -2.69
N ALA A 49 6.21 -2.87 -2.87
CA ALA A 49 5.57 -2.11 -1.79
C ALA A 49 4.42 -2.88 -1.13
N LEU A 50 3.52 -3.45 -1.95
CA LEU A 50 2.42 -4.28 -1.45
C LEU A 50 2.93 -5.50 -0.68
N LYS A 51 3.96 -6.18 -1.20
CA LYS A 51 4.57 -7.33 -0.53
C LYS A 51 5.19 -6.92 0.80
N ALA A 52 5.90 -5.80 0.87
CA ALA A 52 6.50 -5.30 2.11
C ALA A 52 5.43 -5.00 3.17
N LEU A 53 4.33 -4.32 2.77
CA LEU A 53 3.21 -4.04 3.68
C LEU A 53 2.53 -5.32 4.19
N VAL A 54 2.43 -6.35 3.35
CA VAL A 54 1.89 -7.65 3.75
C VAL A 54 2.84 -8.39 4.70
N ASP A 55 4.13 -8.39 4.42
CA ASP A 55 5.16 -9.04 5.25
C ASP A 55 5.23 -8.41 6.65
N LEU A 56 5.06 -7.09 6.72
CA LEU A 56 4.95 -6.32 7.96
C LEU A 56 3.61 -6.51 8.70
N GLY A 57 2.67 -7.29 8.14
CA GLY A 57 1.34 -7.51 8.73
C GLY A 57 0.43 -6.26 8.70
N LEU A 58 0.82 -5.23 7.95
CA LEU A 58 0.11 -3.96 7.82
C LEU A 58 -1.04 -4.03 6.82
N LEU A 59 -0.98 -4.98 5.89
CA LEU A 59 -1.96 -5.20 4.84
C LEU A 59 -2.33 -6.69 4.80
N GLY A 60 -3.63 -7.00 4.76
CA GLY A 60 -4.09 -8.36 4.49
C GLY A 60 -3.91 -8.69 3.02
N ALA A 61 -3.37 -9.87 2.70
CA ALA A 61 -3.36 -10.39 1.34
C ALA A 61 -4.19 -11.68 1.27
N VAL A 62 -5.20 -11.68 0.41
CA VAL A 62 -5.93 -12.89 0.05
C VAL A 62 -5.20 -13.55 -1.13
N PRO A 63 -4.54 -14.70 -0.92
CA PRO A 63 -3.80 -15.38 -1.98
C PRO A 63 -4.76 -15.91 -3.06
N GLY A 64 -4.36 -15.78 -4.33
CA GLY A 64 -5.13 -16.27 -5.47
C GLY A 64 -4.52 -15.86 -6.81
N LYS A 65 -5.14 -16.28 -7.93
CA LYS A 65 -4.72 -15.88 -9.30
C LYS A 65 -4.66 -14.37 -9.50
N LYS A 66 -5.45 -13.61 -8.73
CA LYS A 66 -5.37 -12.15 -8.60
C LYS A 66 -5.34 -11.84 -7.11
N PRO A 67 -4.16 -11.52 -6.53
CA PRO A 67 -4.08 -11.19 -5.12
C PRO A 67 -4.92 -9.96 -4.84
N ARG A 68 -5.80 -10.08 -3.87
CA ARG A 68 -6.62 -8.99 -3.34
C ARG A 68 -6.02 -8.56 -2.02
N TYR A 69 -5.95 -7.25 -1.82
CA TYR A 69 -5.39 -6.65 -0.64
C TYR A 69 -6.49 -5.98 0.16
N ASP A 70 -6.46 -6.18 1.47
CA ASP A 70 -7.46 -5.68 2.40
C ASP A 70 -6.78 -4.89 3.50
N LEU A 71 -7.16 -3.63 3.60
CA LEU A 71 -6.75 -2.73 4.67
C LEU A 71 -7.91 -2.59 5.64
N ARG A 72 -7.71 -3.00 6.89
CA ARG A 72 -8.76 -2.96 7.92
C ARG A 72 -8.62 -1.71 8.77
N ARG A 73 -9.75 -1.12 9.13
CA ARG A 73 -9.83 -0.02 10.09
C ARG A 73 -9.33 -0.49 11.46
N GLY A 74 -8.48 0.32 12.08
CA GLY A 74 -7.77 -0.03 13.31
C GLY A 74 -6.44 -0.78 13.10
N SER A 75 -6.09 -1.16 11.86
CA SER A 75 -4.72 -1.59 11.57
C SER A 75 -3.74 -0.42 11.71
N PRO A 76 -2.48 -0.65 12.08
CA PRO A 76 -1.49 0.42 12.23
C PRO A 76 -1.34 1.25 10.96
N LEU A 77 -1.42 0.61 9.79
CA LEU A 77 -1.37 1.28 8.49
C LEU A 77 -2.55 2.23 8.26
N TRP A 78 -3.76 1.85 8.68
CA TRP A 78 -4.94 2.72 8.58
C TRP A 78 -4.75 3.98 9.42
N THR A 79 -4.30 3.82 10.67
CA THR A 79 -4.08 4.94 11.58
C THR A 79 -3.03 5.92 11.06
N VAL A 80 -1.88 5.44 10.55
CA VAL A 80 -0.86 6.34 10.00
C VAL A 80 -1.34 7.06 8.74
N LEU A 81 -2.20 6.44 7.93
CA LEU A 81 -2.82 7.08 6.76
C LEU A 81 -3.84 8.15 7.18
N GLU A 82 -4.69 7.87 8.17
CA GLU A 82 -5.63 8.85 8.74
C GLU A 82 -4.90 10.05 9.34
N LEU A 83 -3.82 9.81 10.09
CA LEU A 83 -3.00 10.86 10.71
C LEU A 83 -2.14 11.65 9.70
N GLY A 84 -2.10 11.23 8.44
CA GLY A 84 -1.31 11.88 7.40
C GLY A 84 0.20 11.65 7.51
N CYS A 85 0.64 10.59 8.19
CA CYS A 85 2.04 10.18 8.29
C CYS A 85 2.51 9.47 7.00
N ILE A 86 2.39 10.14 5.86
CA ILE A 86 2.69 9.62 4.51
C ILE A 86 4.17 9.20 4.38
N ASP A 87 5.07 9.99 4.96
CA ASP A 87 6.52 9.77 4.88
C ASP A 87 6.93 8.39 5.46
N LEU A 88 6.31 8.03 6.59
CA LEU A 88 6.53 6.75 7.25
C LEU A 88 6.04 5.57 6.39
N VAL A 89 4.91 5.73 5.70
CA VAL A 89 4.38 4.70 4.80
C VAL A 89 5.25 4.56 3.55
N THR A 90 5.79 5.67 3.02
CA THR A 90 6.73 5.64 1.90
C THR A 90 8.02 4.91 2.28
N ILE A 91 8.56 5.14 3.48
CA ILE A 91 9.75 4.44 4.00
C ILE A 91 9.47 2.94 4.18
N LEU A 92 8.31 2.57 4.72
CA LEU A 92 7.88 1.17 4.88
C LEU A 92 7.71 0.49 3.51
N ALA A 93 7.12 1.18 2.54
CA ALA A 93 6.93 0.72 1.16
C ALA A 93 8.25 0.64 0.38
N ASP A 94 9.29 1.37 0.80
CA ASP A 94 10.62 1.27 0.23
C ASP A 94 11.34 -0.02 0.64
N GLY A 95 10.89 -0.69 1.71
CA GLY A 95 11.55 -1.88 2.24
C GLY A 95 12.87 -1.57 2.95
N HIS A 96 13.16 -0.29 3.19
CA HIS A 96 14.39 0.18 3.84
C HIS A 96 14.34 0.09 5.38
N ILE A 97 13.36 -0.61 5.94
CA ILE A 97 13.47 -1.09 7.31
C ILE A 97 14.37 -2.32 7.25
N LYS A 98 15.67 -2.10 7.44
CA LYS A 98 16.59 -3.14 7.87
C LYS A 98 15.91 -3.86 9.04
N HIS A 99 15.41 -5.06 8.79
CA HIS A 99 15.10 -6.02 9.84
C HIS A 99 16.44 -6.35 10.53
N GLU A 100 16.83 -5.54 11.51
CA GLU A 100 17.75 -5.97 12.55
C GLU A 100 16.98 -7.00 13.38
N ARG A 101 16.95 -8.25 12.90
CA ARG A 101 16.66 -9.39 13.76
C ARG A 101 17.82 -9.49 14.73
N ARG A 102 17.56 -9.12 15.99
CA ARG A 102 18.26 -9.72 17.14
C ARG A 102 17.66 -11.10 17.42
#